data_AF-A0A5C8KE07-F1
#
_entry.id   AF-A0A5C8KE07-F1
#
_cell.length_a   1.000
_cell.length_b   1.000
_cell.length_c   1.000
_cell.angle_alpha   90.00
_cell.angle_beta   90.00
_cell.angle_gamma   90.00
#
_symmetry.space_group_name_H-M   'P 1'
#
loop_
_entity.id
_entity.type
_entity.pdbx_description
1 polymer ?
#
loop_
_entity_poly.entity_id
_entity_poly.type
_entity_poly.pdbx_seq_one_letter_code
_entity_poly.pdbx_strand_id
1 'polypeptide(L)'
;MLKLQKISMNRIVRTAFFLVLVYLVRPDALAQKYEAEGARLAGGASKINCASCSGGAAVAQGEGSLTFAISLPTEGFYNITVRASAPNGEKTNIISLNGVSADFHLPNNPQYGSHKVVNTYKLAAGAHTLAIKKSWGWINIDYIELEKVNATDRFNLNQTLVTPNATAEATALYNFLLDNYSKKIISGVMTLNSMDEVNWLKQNTGKEPALLGLDFMHSGRNYSWYNSKEPINDAKSWYNRNGIPNLMWHWRDPSRATEEFYARNSGKPNGTVFDISKVSDQNSAAYKAMLADIDYISVLLKELQDHNVPVIWRPLHEAAGGWFWWGTKGPEPLKALWQLMYNRMVHHHGLRNLIWVWTREPGDDAWYPGDEYVDIVGRDIYKDGDHSSHAIEFNNLNALYGGKKMIALSEVGSFPDVDNLVQDGAAWSWFMPWYGNYTRSSQYNSLDLWKKMFAHDYVITLDEMPALKTYTRPVTTGSKDKMAEPATFEAYPTKIVDKLMLSSQRNLGNIKIYNLLGQLVKEQFVQGTSTVVSFAGFPSGVYLVEVPQQGTLKVIKE
;
A
#
# COMPACT_ATOMS: atom_id res chain seq x y z
N MET A 1 15.04 87.22 29.83
CA MET A 1 14.42 86.75 31.08
C MET A 1 13.89 85.34 30.84
N LEU A 2 14.29 84.39 31.70
CA LEU A 2 13.68 83.06 31.96
C LEU A 2 13.55 82.05 30.78
N LYS A 3 14.26 80.90 30.84
CA LYS A 3 13.86 79.60 31.46
C LYS A 3 12.73 78.93 30.65
N LEU A 4 12.67 77.63 30.36
CA LEU A 4 13.41 76.41 30.73
C LEU A 4 12.76 75.25 29.94
N GLN A 5 13.56 74.26 29.49
CA GLN A 5 13.30 72.79 29.50
C GLN A 5 12.04 72.24 28.80
N LYS A 6 12.02 71.10 28.08
CA LYS A 6 12.67 69.77 28.20
C LYS A 6 12.03 68.94 27.03
N ILE A 7 12.66 68.13 26.18
CA ILE A 7 13.26 66.77 26.31
C ILE A 7 13.47 66.31 24.84
N SER A 8 14.70 66.03 24.38
CA SER A 8 15.28 64.70 24.03
C SER A 8 14.36 63.78 23.19
N MET A 9 14.77 63.09 22.12
CA MET A 9 16.04 62.39 21.91
C MET A 9 16.26 62.06 20.41
N ASN A 10 17.44 62.43 19.90
CA ASN A 10 18.37 61.75 18.95
C ASN A 10 17.83 60.76 17.89
N ARG A 11 17.99 61.08 16.60
CA ARG A 11 19.18 60.86 15.73
C ARG A 11 19.26 59.47 15.07
N ILE A 12 18.81 59.49 13.82
CA ILE A 12 19.37 58.83 12.63
C ILE A 12 20.82 58.32 12.81
N VAL A 13 21.02 57.01 12.62
CA VAL A 13 22.27 56.43 12.11
C VAL A 13 21.92 55.31 11.13
N ARG A 14 22.53 55.37 9.95
CA ARG A 14 22.49 54.39 8.86
C ARG A 14 23.15 53.07 9.29
N THR A 15 22.52 51.95 9.00
CA THR A 15 23.22 50.66 8.87
C THR A 15 22.72 49.97 7.60
N ALA A 16 23.62 49.86 6.61
CA ALA A 16 23.42 49.05 5.43
C ALA A 16 23.39 47.58 5.83
N PHE A 17 22.26 46.90 5.64
CA PHE A 17 22.18 45.45 5.75
C PHE A 17 22.60 44.84 4.41
N PHE A 18 23.81 44.30 4.37
CA PHE A 18 24.20 43.28 3.40
C PHE A 18 23.25 42.08 3.60
N LEU A 19 22.28 41.90 2.70
CA LEU A 19 21.59 40.62 2.59
C LEU A 19 22.57 39.65 1.91
N VAL A 20 23.29 38.88 2.71
CA VAL A 20 23.89 37.63 2.23
C VAL A 20 22.70 36.73 1.92
N LEU A 21 22.36 36.62 0.63
CA LEU A 21 21.49 35.59 0.13
C LEU A 21 22.23 34.26 0.31
N VAL A 22 22.10 33.65 1.49
CA VAL A 22 22.34 32.22 1.62
C VAL A 22 21.24 31.59 0.79
N TYR A 23 21.59 31.20 -0.44
CA TYR A 23 20.84 30.15 -1.12
C TYR A 23 20.87 28.97 -0.17
N LEU A 24 19.81 28.80 0.62
CA LEU A 24 19.38 27.49 1.08
C LEU A 24 19.01 26.75 -0.21
N VAL A 25 20.03 26.26 -0.91
CA VAL A 25 19.92 25.04 -1.68
C VAL A 25 19.35 24.06 -0.65
N ARG A 26 18.04 23.77 -0.76
CA ARG A 26 17.54 22.53 -0.19
C ARG A 26 18.53 21.48 -0.68
N PRO A 27 19.17 20.67 0.17
CA PRO A 27 19.84 19.52 -0.37
C PRO A 27 18.72 18.71 -1.03
N ASP A 28 18.54 18.87 -2.33
CA ASP A 28 18.09 17.78 -3.17
C ASP A 28 18.92 16.60 -2.68
N ALA A 29 18.26 15.54 -2.24
CA ALA A 29 18.93 14.37 -1.70
C ALA A 29 19.92 13.89 -2.78
N LEU A 30 21.19 14.31 -2.66
CA LEU A 30 22.21 14.03 -3.67
C LEU A 30 22.38 12.52 -3.67
N ALA A 31 21.94 11.90 -4.74
CA ALA A 31 22.05 10.47 -4.89
C ALA A 31 23.53 10.07 -4.88
N GLN A 32 23.86 9.09 -4.06
CA GLN A 32 25.23 8.65 -3.85
C GLN A 32 25.58 7.60 -4.89
N LYS A 33 26.47 7.95 -5.81
CA LYS A 33 26.93 7.08 -6.90
C LYS A 33 28.14 6.25 -6.48
N TYR A 34 28.15 4.98 -6.89
CA TYR A 34 29.29 4.06 -6.77
C TYR A 34 29.57 3.41 -8.13
N GLU A 35 30.73 3.74 -8.72
CA GLU A 35 31.15 3.22 -10.03
C GLU A 35 31.41 1.71 -9.97
N ALA A 36 30.95 0.96 -10.98
CA ALA A 36 31.04 -0.49 -11.01
C ALA A 36 32.50 -0.97 -11.07
N GLU A 37 33.37 -0.26 -11.77
CA GLU A 37 34.79 -0.57 -11.84
C GLU A 37 35.55 -0.34 -10.53
N GLY A 38 34.93 0.33 -9.55
CA GLY A 38 35.43 0.45 -8.18
C GLY A 38 34.96 -0.68 -7.25
N ALA A 39 34.05 -1.54 -7.71
CA ALA A 39 33.58 -2.68 -6.94
C ALA A 39 34.61 -3.81 -6.89
N ARG A 40 34.51 -4.67 -5.87
CA ARG A 40 35.25 -5.92 -5.84
C ARG A 40 34.62 -6.92 -6.81
N LEU A 41 35.39 -7.33 -7.82
CA LEU A 41 34.96 -8.27 -8.86
C LEU A 41 35.34 -9.71 -8.50
N ALA A 42 34.47 -10.67 -8.79
CA ALA A 42 34.73 -12.09 -8.58
C ALA A 42 34.03 -12.96 -9.62
N GLY A 43 34.47 -14.21 -9.78
CA GLY A 43 33.74 -15.24 -10.53
C GLY A 43 33.63 -15.00 -12.04
N GLY A 44 34.53 -14.21 -12.64
CA GLY A 44 34.53 -13.93 -14.09
C GLY A 44 33.97 -12.56 -14.48
N ALA A 45 33.55 -11.74 -13.51
CA ALA A 45 33.25 -10.33 -13.78
C ALA A 45 34.54 -9.56 -14.12
N SER A 46 34.50 -8.71 -15.14
CA SER A 46 35.69 -7.98 -15.60
C SER A 46 35.37 -6.56 -16.04
N LYS A 47 36.33 -5.66 -15.83
CA LYS A 47 36.24 -4.27 -16.26
C LYS A 47 36.31 -4.20 -17.79
N ILE A 48 35.45 -3.38 -18.39
CA ILE A 48 35.41 -3.11 -19.84
C ILE A 48 35.54 -1.61 -20.10
N ASN A 49 36.14 -1.25 -21.22
CA ASN A 49 36.21 0.15 -21.66
C ASN A 49 34.84 0.60 -22.16
N CYS A 50 34.38 1.76 -21.69
CA CYS A 50 33.09 2.32 -22.10
C CYS A 50 33.17 3.85 -22.10
N ALA A 51 33.46 4.44 -23.26
CA ALA A 51 33.62 5.89 -23.38
C ALA A 51 32.33 6.68 -23.09
N SER A 52 31.16 6.05 -23.23
CA SER A 52 29.85 6.64 -22.92
C SER A 52 29.40 6.43 -21.47
N CYS A 53 30.14 5.64 -20.67
CA CYS A 53 29.82 5.35 -19.28
C CYS A 53 30.44 6.38 -18.33
N SER A 54 29.89 6.47 -17.12
CA SER A 54 30.51 7.22 -16.03
C SER A 54 31.92 6.68 -15.76
N GLY A 55 32.88 7.55 -15.44
CA GLY A 55 34.27 7.13 -15.22
C GLY A 55 35.02 6.56 -16.44
N GLY A 56 34.38 6.46 -17.61
CA GLY A 56 34.97 5.92 -18.84
C GLY A 56 35.08 4.38 -18.88
N ALA A 57 34.47 3.69 -17.92
CA ALA A 57 34.49 2.24 -17.83
C ALA A 57 33.14 1.69 -17.36
N ALA A 58 33.00 0.37 -17.48
CA ALA A 58 31.91 -0.38 -16.90
C ALA A 58 32.44 -1.76 -16.50
N VAL A 59 31.58 -2.60 -15.96
CA VAL A 59 31.90 -4.00 -15.66
C VAL A 59 30.95 -4.91 -16.41
N ALA A 60 31.52 -5.81 -17.21
CA ALA A 60 30.81 -6.96 -17.73
C ALA A 60 30.67 -7.98 -16.60
N GLN A 61 29.44 -8.25 -16.16
CA GLN A 61 29.18 -9.22 -15.12
C GLN A 61 29.60 -10.62 -15.57
N GLY A 62 29.23 -11.00 -16.80
CA GLY A 62 29.43 -12.35 -17.33
C GLY A 62 28.85 -13.40 -16.37
N GLU A 63 29.72 -14.30 -15.94
CA GLU A 63 29.43 -15.36 -14.96
C GLU A 63 29.62 -14.92 -13.50
N GLY A 64 30.14 -13.72 -13.29
CA GLY A 64 30.66 -13.26 -12.01
C GLY A 64 29.71 -12.39 -11.18
N SER A 65 30.32 -11.71 -10.22
CA SER A 65 29.63 -10.82 -9.29
C SER A 65 30.45 -9.56 -9.02
N LEU A 66 29.73 -8.52 -8.66
CA LEU A 66 30.27 -7.24 -8.22
C LEU A 66 29.86 -7.03 -6.77
N THR A 67 30.78 -6.63 -5.90
CA THR A 67 30.47 -6.26 -4.51
C THR A 67 30.93 -4.83 -4.23
N PHE A 68 29.97 -3.96 -3.93
CA PHE A 68 30.13 -2.56 -3.58
C PHE A 68 30.21 -2.42 -2.06
N ALA A 69 31.24 -1.70 -1.58
CA ALA A 69 31.29 -1.21 -0.21
C ALA A 69 30.63 0.18 -0.18
N ILE A 70 29.48 0.25 0.48
CA ILE A 70 28.64 1.45 0.58
C ILE A 70 28.82 2.05 1.97
N SER A 71 28.78 3.37 2.08
CA SER A 71 28.79 4.09 3.34
C SER A 71 27.78 5.23 3.28
N LEU A 72 26.73 5.13 4.10
CA LEU A 72 25.62 6.09 4.13
C LEU A 72 25.77 7.07 5.29
N PRO A 73 25.55 8.38 5.08
CA PRO A 73 25.76 9.39 6.11
C PRO A 73 24.66 9.40 7.19
N THR A 74 23.47 8.89 6.87
CA THR A 74 22.29 8.95 7.74
C THR A 74 21.43 7.71 7.55
N GLU A 75 20.70 7.31 8.59
CA GLU A 75 19.60 6.38 8.42
C GLU A 75 18.50 7.01 7.54
N GLY A 76 17.83 6.18 6.75
CA GLY A 76 16.64 6.55 6.00
C GLY A 76 16.18 5.48 5.04
N PHE A 77 15.19 5.83 4.22
CA PHE A 77 14.75 5.01 3.10
C PHE A 77 15.55 5.39 1.85
N TYR A 78 15.96 4.40 1.08
CA TYR A 78 16.75 4.60 -0.13
C TYR A 78 16.15 3.86 -1.32
N ASN A 79 16.10 4.53 -2.46
CA ASN A 79 15.98 3.86 -3.76
C ASN A 79 17.38 3.44 -4.21
N ILE A 80 17.48 2.27 -4.81
CA ILE A 80 18.73 1.80 -5.44
C ILE A 80 18.48 1.66 -6.93
N THR A 81 19.23 2.44 -7.70
CA THR A 81 19.21 2.42 -9.16
C THR A 81 20.50 1.79 -9.67
N VAL A 82 20.37 0.88 -10.62
CA VAL A 82 21.48 0.30 -11.37
C VAL A 82 21.47 0.92 -12.76
N ARG A 83 22.57 1.57 -13.15
CA ARG A 83 22.77 1.97 -14.53
C ARG A 83 23.47 0.83 -15.27
N ALA A 84 22.76 0.19 -16.19
CA ALA A 84 23.23 -1.03 -16.84
C ALA A 84 22.67 -1.18 -18.25
N SER A 85 23.26 -2.10 -19.01
CA SER A 85 22.75 -2.58 -20.30
C SER A 85 22.67 -4.11 -20.33
N ALA A 86 21.70 -4.63 -21.07
CA ALA A 86 21.52 -6.05 -21.34
C ALA A 86 21.55 -6.26 -22.88
N PRO A 87 22.74 -6.33 -23.49
CA PRO A 87 22.88 -6.27 -24.95
C PRO A 87 22.41 -7.53 -25.69
N ASN A 88 22.29 -8.66 -24.99
CA ASN A 88 22.05 -9.97 -25.60
C ASN A 88 20.74 -10.59 -25.10
N GLY A 89 19.63 -9.85 -25.22
CA GLY A 89 18.33 -10.27 -24.73
C GLY A 89 18.10 -9.86 -23.28
N GLU A 90 16.83 -9.92 -22.85
CA GLU A 90 16.44 -9.60 -21.48
C GLU A 90 17.15 -10.51 -20.46
N LYS A 91 17.40 -9.98 -19.26
CA LYS A 91 18.14 -10.69 -18.21
C LYS A 91 17.50 -10.46 -16.84
N THR A 92 17.44 -11.53 -16.06
CA THR A 92 17.18 -11.47 -14.63
C THR A 92 18.47 -11.77 -13.87
N ASN A 93 18.79 -10.92 -12.90
CA ASN A 93 19.97 -11.06 -12.02
C ASN A 93 19.60 -10.76 -10.57
N ILE A 94 20.50 -11.07 -9.64
CA ILE A 94 20.24 -10.94 -8.21
C ILE A 94 20.92 -9.68 -7.68
N ILE A 95 20.18 -8.84 -6.97
CA ILE A 95 20.73 -7.81 -6.10
C ILE A 95 20.69 -8.31 -4.65
N SER A 96 21.77 -8.10 -3.91
CA SER A 96 21.91 -8.54 -2.53
C SER A 96 22.40 -7.40 -1.66
N LEU A 97 21.64 -6.99 -0.65
CA LEU A 97 21.94 -5.89 0.26
C LEU A 97 22.04 -6.45 1.69
N ASN A 98 23.24 -6.37 2.28
CA ASN A 98 23.56 -6.96 3.59
C ASN A 98 23.11 -8.43 3.74
N GLY A 99 23.17 -9.20 2.65
CA GLY A 99 22.77 -10.62 2.61
C GLY A 99 21.34 -10.87 2.16
N VAL A 100 20.43 -9.91 2.32
CA VAL A 100 19.05 -10.01 1.81
C VAL A 100 19.08 -9.87 0.29
N SER A 101 18.46 -10.81 -0.43
CA SER A 101 18.58 -10.87 -1.89
C SER A 101 17.22 -10.82 -2.57
N ALA A 102 17.18 -10.22 -3.76
CA ALA A 102 16.02 -10.22 -4.65
C ALA A 102 16.46 -10.24 -6.11
N ASP A 103 15.57 -10.72 -6.96
CA ASP A 103 15.75 -10.67 -8.40
C ASP A 103 15.41 -9.27 -8.93
N PHE A 104 16.15 -8.81 -9.93
CA PHE A 104 15.80 -7.65 -10.74
C PHE A 104 15.92 -7.99 -12.22
N HIS A 105 15.04 -7.38 -13.02
CA HIS A 105 14.94 -7.62 -14.44
C HIS A 105 15.46 -6.42 -15.24
N LEU A 106 16.25 -6.70 -16.27
CA LEU A 106 16.66 -5.74 -17.27
C LEU A 106 16.08 -6.14 -18.65
N PRO A 107 15.35 -5.23 -19.32
CA PRO A 107 14.87 -5.48 -20.67
C PRO A 107 16.04 -5.55 -21.65
N ASN A 108 15.84 -6.20 -22.79
CA ASN A 108 16.84 -6.25 -23.86
C ASN A 108 17.15 -4.83 -24.37
N ASN A 109 18.30 -4.29 -23.99
CA ASN A 109 18.75 -2.98 -24.41
C ASN A 109 20.28 -2.92 -24.42
N PRO A 110 20.94 -2.73 -25.58
CA PRO A 110 22.38 -2.60 -25.66
C PRO A 110 22.88 -1.25 -25.13
N GLN A 111 22.01 -0.25 -24.98
CA GLN A 111 22.33 1.05 -24.39
C GLN A 111 22.16 1.03 -22.87
N TYR A 112 22.98 1.82 -22.16
CA TYR A 112 22.89 1.94 -20.70
C TYR A 112 21.63 2.73 -20.30
N GLY A 113 20.72 2.05 -19.62
CA GLY A 113 19.53 2.62 -18.98
C GLY A 113 19.69 2.68 -17.46
N SER A 114 18.89 3.52 -16.81
CA SER A 114 18.79 3.58 -15.35
C SER A 114 17.60 2.76 -14.89
N HIS A 115 17.85 1.75 -14.06
CA HIS A 115 16.84 0.80 -13.60
C HIS A 115 16.74 0.85 -12.08
N LYS A 116 15.59 1.28 -11.54
CA LYS A 116 15.34 1.23 -10.10
C LYS A 116 15.05 -0.21 -9.71
N VAL A 117 16.00 -0.83 -9.01
CA VAL A 117 15.97 -2.28 -8.70
C VAL A 117 15.58 -2.57 -7.25
N VAL A 118 15.71 -1.59 -6.36
CA VAL A 118 15.19 -1.65 -4.99
C VAL A 118 14.47 -0.34 -4.71
N ASN A 119 13.22 -0.46 -4.28
CA ASN A 119 12.37 0.68 -3.93
C ASN A 119 12.44 0.90 -2.42
N THR A 120 12.67 2.14 -1.99
CA THR A 120 12.41 2.63 -0.62
C THR A 120 12.79 1.66 0.52
N TYR A 121 13.99 1.10 0.48
CA TYR A 121 14.49 0.15 1.48
C TYR A 121 15.13 0.91 2.65
N LYS A 122 14.84 0.50 3.90
CA LYS A 122 15.41 1.17 5.08
C LYS A 122 16.86 0.73 5.27
N LEU A 123 17.76 1.69 5.35
CA LEU A 123 19.18 1.48 5.62
C LEU A 123 19.61 2.36 6.78
N ALA A 124 20.42 1.80 7.68
CA ALA A 124 21.04 2.53 8.77
C ALA A 124 22.12 3.52 8.26
N ALA A 125 22.61 4.40 9.12
CA ALA A 125 23.85 5.12 8.83
C ALA A 125 25.05 4.16 8.92
N GLY A 126 26.08 4.39 8.11
CA GLY A 126 27.33 3.63 8.15
C GLY A 126 27.49 2.64 7.00
N ALA A 127 28.27 1.59 7.26
CA ALA A 127 28.76 0.68 6.24
C ALA A 127 27.70 -0.38 5.83
N HIS A 128 27.57 -0.58 4.53
CA HIS A 128 26.73 -1.60 3.93
C HIS A 128 27.45 -2.32 2.80
N THR A 129 27.01 -3.54 2.51
CA THR A 129 27.49 -4.31 1.37
C THR A 129 26.35 -4.53 0.39
N LEU A 130 26.52 -4.07 -0.85
CA LEU A 130 25.62 -4.39 -1.95
C LEU A 130 26.36 -5.24 -2.97
N ALA A 131 25.76 -6.36 -3.37
CA ALA A 131 26.30 -7.22 -4.41
C ALA A 131 25.30 -7.39 -5.56
N ILE A 132 25.81 -7.36 -6.79
CA ILE A 132 25.09 -7.83 -7.98
C ILE A 132 25.66 -9.22 -8.30
N LYS A 133 24.82 -10.24 -8.22
CA LYS A 133 25.18 -11.65 -8.40
C LYS A 133 24.50 -12.22 -9.63
N LYS A 134 25.14 -13.22 -10.22
CA LYS A 134 24.61 -13.92 -11.39
C LYS A 134 23.34 -14.66 -11.00
N SER A 135 22.23 -14.37 -11.68
CA SER A 135 21.20 -15.38 -11.94
C SER A 135 21.39 -15.86 -13.38
N TRP A 136 20.98 -15.04 -14.36
CA TRP A 136 21.29 -15.33 -15.76
C TRP A 136 22.67 -14.80 -16.14
N GLY A 137 23.13 -13.72 -15.51
CA GLY A 137 24.40 -13.06 -15.80
C GLY A 137 24.33 -12.11 -16.99
N TRP A 138 25.46 -11.90 -17.64
CA TRP A 138 25.57 -11.30 -18.98
C TRP A 138 24.93 -9.91 -19.16
N ILE A 139 25.05 -9.07 -18.14
CA ILE A 139 24.74 -7.63 -18.19
C ILE A 139 26.02 -6.82 -18.02
N ASN A 140 26.02 -5.59 -18.50
CA ASN A 140 27.09 -4.63 -18.27
C ASN A 140 26.60 -3.54 -17.32
N ILE A 141 27.39 -3.22 -16.30
CA ILE A 141 27.00 -2.30 -15.23
C ILE A 141 27.97 -1.12 -15.23
N ASP A 142 27.42 0.09 -15.35
CA ASP A 142 28.14 1.37 -15.29
C ASP A 142 28.33 1.76 -13.81
N TYR A 143 27.23 1.96 -13.09
CA TYR A 143 27.26 2.29 -11.67
C TYR A 143 25.98 1.87 -10.94
N ILE A 144 26.04 1.93 -9.61
CA ILE A 144 24.85 1.97 -8.75
C ILE A 144 24.69 3.35 -8.13
N GLU A 145 23.45 3.72 -7.84
CA GLU A 145 23.10 5.02 -7.29
C GLU A 145 22.07 4.83 -6.18
N LEU A 146 22.35 5.43 -5.01
CA LEU A 146 21.49 5.37 -3.84
C LEU A 146 20.90 6.75 -3.57
N GLU A 147 19.59 6.88 -3.75
CA GLU A 147 18.85 8.11 -3.55
C GLU A 147 18.04 8.02 -2.25
N LYS A 148 18.27 8.94 -1.31
CA LYS A 148 17.49 9.01 -0.07
C LYS A 148 16.07 9.51 -0.38
N VAL A 149 15.06 8.84 0.15
CA VAL A 149 13.64 9.15 0.01
C VAL A 149 13.04 9.43 1.39
N ASN A 150 12.12 10.38 1.49
CA ASN A 150 11.40 10.58 2.75
C ASN A 150 10.44 9.41 3.01
N ALA A 151 10.35 8.98 4.26
CA ALA A 151 9.48 7.87 4.67
C ALA A 151 8.01 8.08 4.25
N THR A 152 7.53 9.33 4.31
CA THR A 152 6.16 9.71 3.92
C THR A 152 5.92 9.62 2.43
N ASP A 153 6.94 9.86 1.61
CA ASP A 153 6.81 9.90 0.15
C ASP A 153 6.66 8.48 -0.45
N ARG A 154 6.84 7.44 0.38
CA ARG A 154 6.51 6.05 0.04
C ARG A 154 5.03 5.87 -0.28
N PHE A 155 4.15 6.72 0.25
CA PHE A 155 2.73 6.49 0.24
C PHE A 155 1.95 7.70 -0.28
N ASN A 156 1.05 7.43 -1.21
CA ASN A 156 0.06 8.37 -1.73
C ASN A 156 -1.31 7.69 -1.71
N LEU A 157 -1.67 7.15 -0.54
CA LEU A 157 -2.82 6.26 -0.38
C LEU A 157 -4.11 6.93 -0.86
N ASN A 158 -4.96 6.16 -1.51
CA ASN A 158 -6.33 6.57 -1.77
C ASN A 158 -7.04 6.81 -0.44
N GLN A 159 -7.76 7.93 -0.34
CA GLN A 159 -8.38 8.36 0.91
C GLN A 159 -9.83 7.88 1.05
N THR A 160 -10.36 7.22 0.02
CA THR A 160 -11.75 6.75 -0.06
C THR A 160 -11.79 5.37 -0.70
N LEU A 161 -12.82 4.60 -0.34
CA LEU A 161 -13.12 3.30 -0.94
C LEU A 161 -13.55 3.46 -2.41
N VAL A 162 -13.32 2.43 -3.22
CA VAL A 162 -13.78 2.34 -4.61
C VAL A 162 -15.30 2.17 -4.69
N THR A 163 -15.90 1.56 -3.66
CA THR A 163 -17.34 1.38 -3.56
C THR A 163 -18.02 2.75 -3.36
N PRO A 164 -18.86 3.22 -4.30
CA PRO A 164 -19.53 4.51 -4.17
C PRO A 164 -20.55 4.46 -3.04
N ASN A 165 -20.62 5.52 -2.23
CA ASN A 165 -21.54 5.61 -1.07
C ASN A 165 -21.36 4.44 -0.09
N ALA A 166 -20.12 4.05 0.19
CA ALA A 166 -19.81 3.04 1.21
C ALA A 166 -20.48 3.36 2.55
N THR A 167 -20.84 2.32 3.32
CA THR A 167 -21.46 2.53 4.64
C THR A 167 -20.50 3.26 5.59
N ALA A 168 -21.06 3.86 6.65
CA ALA A 168 -20.26 4.54 7.65
C ALA A 168 -19.25 3.59 8.30
N GLU A 169 -19.61 2.33 8.51
CA GLU A 169 -18.79 1.32 9.15
C GLU A 169 -17.66 0.83 8.24
N ALA A 170 -17.92 0.67 6.94
CA ALA A 170 -16.86 0.36 5.97
C ALA A 170 -15.86 1.52 5.85
N THR A 171 -16.38 2.75 5.83
CA THR A 171 -15.55 3.96 5.86
C THR A 171 -14.73 4.06 7.15
N ALA A 172 -15.33 3.75 8.31
CA ALA A 172 -14.67 3.75 9.61
C ALA A 172 -13.55 2.70 9.67
N LEU A 173 -13.81 1.49 9.19
CA LEU A 173 -12.79 0.44 9.06
C LEU A 173 -11.66 0.87 8.13
N TYR A 174 -11.96 1.38 6.93
CA TYR A 174 -10.93 1.83 5.99
C TYR A 174 -10.07 2.96 6.57
N ASN A 175 -10.70 3.92 7.27
CA ASN A 175 -9.99 4.98 7.97
C ASN A 175 -9.07 4.46 9.08
N PHE A 176 -9.53 3.47 9.85
CA PHE A 176 -8.69 2.81 10.85
C PHE A 176 -7.47 2.13 10.21
N LEU A 177 -7.65 1.44 9.08
CA LEU A 177 -6.54 0.85 8.33
C LEU A 177 -5.57 1.96 7.85
N LEU A 178 -6.08 3.03 7.25
CA LEU A 178 -5.27 4.17 6.78
C LEU A 178 -4.46 4.84 7.89
N ASP A 179 -5.05 5.04 9.06
CA ASP A 179 -4.37 5.72 10.17
C ASP A 179 -3.26 4.88 10.81
N ASN A 180 -3.39 3.55 10.74
CA ASN A 180 -2.41 2.62 11.27
C ASN A 180 -1.38 2.17 10.23
N TYR A 181 -1.67 2.31 8.94
CA TYR A 181 -0.73 1.95 7.88
C TYR A 181 0.61 2.68 8.08
N SER A 182 1.71 1.93 8.00
CA SER A 182 3.10 2.36 8.33
C SER A 182 3.42 2.68 9.79
N LYS A 183 2.43 2.64 10.70
CA LYS A 183 2.64 2.89 12.13
C LYS A 183 2.48 1.64 12.99
N LYS A 184 1.61 0.73 12.56
CA LYS A 184 1.27 -0.53 13.22
C LYS A 184 1.00 -1.60 12.17
N ILE A 185 1.08 -2.85 12.58
CA ILE A 185 0.56 -4.01 11.84
C ILE A 185 -0.60 -4.62 12.61
N ILE A 186 -1.68 -4.95 11.93
CA ILE A 186 -2.85 -5.58 12.55
C ILE A 186 -2.63 -7.08 12.60
N SER A 187 -2.82 -7.70 13.76
CA SER A 187 -2.73 -9.15 13.89
C SER A 187 -3.96 -9.85 13.33
N GLY A 188 -3.76 -10.93 12.58
CA GLY A 188 -4.84 -11.71 11.99
C GLY A 188 -4.60 -13.20 12.14
N VAL A 189 -5.68 -13.98 12.04
CA VAL A 189 -5.61 -15.44 11.87
C VAL A 189 -6.77 -15.93 11.02
N MET A 190 -6.53 -16.92 10.17
CA MET A 190 -7.61 -17.62 9.46
C MET A 190 -8.24 -18.68 10.37
N THR A 191 -9.56 -18.87 10.25
CA THR A 191 -10.24 -20.03 10.83
C THR A 191 -11.01 -20.82 9.77
N LEU A 192 -11.15 -22.13 10.01
CA LEU A 192 -12.02 -22.99 9.18
C LEU A 192 -13.17 -23.61 9.99
N ASN A 193 -13.01 -23.71 11.31
CA ASN A 193 -14.00 -24.27 12.22
C ASN A 193 -14.39 -23.25 13.30
N SER A 194 -15.07 -22.19 12.86
CA SER A 194 -15.49 -21.05 13.67
C SER A 194 -14.32 -20.38 14.41
N MET A 195 -14.26 -20.37 15.74
CA MET A 195 -13.30 -19.58 16.53
C MET A 195 -12.08 -20.39 17.01
N ASP A 196 -11.75 -21.52 16.39
CA ASP A 196 -10.80 -22.48 16.95
C ASP A 196 -9.34 -21.98 17.01
N GLU A 197 -8.80 -21.35 15.96
CA GLU A 197 -7.47 -20.71 16.04
C GLU A 197 -7.43 -19.58 17.06
N VAL A 198 -8.47 -18.75 17.11
CA VAL A 198 -8.57 -17.64 18.07
C VAL A 198 -8.54 -18.15 19.51
N ASN A 199 -9.34 -19.17 19.81
CA ASN A 199 -9.40 -19.76 21.14
C ASN A 199 -8.06 -20.38 21.54
N TRP A 200 -7.39 -21.06 20.59
CA TRP A 200 -6.05 -21.59 20.81
C TRP A 200 -5.04 -20.48 21.11
N LEU A 201 -5.06 -19.39 20.34
CA LEU A 201 -4.19 -18.23 20.56
C LEU A 201 -4.45 -17.60 21.94
N LYS A 202 -5.71 -17.39 22.31
CA LYS A 202 -6.08 -16.86 23.63
C LYS A 202 -5.56 -17.73 24.76
N GLN A 203 -5.73 -19.05 24.64
CA GLN A 203 -5.29 -20.00 25.66
C GLN A 203 -3.76 -20.01 25.84
N ASN A 204 -3.00 -19.90 24.75
CA ASN A 204 -1.54 -20.09 24.78
C ASN A 204 -0.74 -18.78 24.90
N THR A 205 -1.33 -17.65 24.50
CA THR A 205 -0.66 -16.33 24.49
C THR A 205 -1.32 -15.32 25.44
N GLY A 206 -2.56 -15.56 25.85
CA GLY A 206 -3.37 -14.60 26.62
C GLY A 206 -4.03 -13.50 25.78
N LYS A 207 -3.74 -13.43 24.47
CA LYS A 207 -4.19 -12.40 23.54
C LYS A 207 -4.95 -13.00 22.36
N GLU A 208 -5.74 -12.17 21.70
CA GLU A 208 -6.52 -12.54 20.51
C GLU A 208 -6.12 -11.64 19.34
N PRO A 209 -6.13 -12.15 18.09
CA PRO A 209 -5.80 -11.34 16.93
C PRO A 209 -6.87 -10.25 16.70
N ALA A 210 -6.51 -9.11 16.12
CA ALA A 210 -7.50 -8.08 15.80
C ALA A 210 -8.41 -8.46 14.61
N LEU A 211 -7.88 -9.20 13.63
CA LEU A 211 -8.53 -9.61 12.40
C LEU A 211 -8.85 -11.12 12.41
N LEU A 212 -10.04 -11.48 11.94
CA LEU A 212 -10.50 -12.86 11.80
C LEU A 212 -10.75 -13.17 10.33
N GLY A 213 -9.98 -14.12 9.79
CA GLY A 213 -10.18 -14.70 8.46
C GLY A 213 -11.27 -15.76 8.48
N LEU A 214 -12.19 -15.68 7.53
CA LEU A 214 -13.37 -16.55 7.39
C LEU A 214 -13.58 -16.91 5.91
N ASP A 215 -14.27 -18.02 5.65
CA ASP A 215 -14.46 -18.53 4.29
C ASP A 215 -15.90 -18.92 3.97
N PHE A 216 -16.39 -18.53 2.78
CA PHE A 216 -17.65 -18.99 2.23
C PHE A 216 -17.59 -20.34 1.50
N MET A 217 -16.46 -21.06 1.55
CA MET A 217 -16.19 -22.32 0.83
C MET A 217 -17.34 -23.35 0.86
N HIS A 218 -18.08 -23.42 1.95
CA HIS A 218 -19.18 -24.38 2.14
C HIS A 218 -20.57 -23.75 2.08
N SER A 219 -20.66 -22.42 1.92
CA SER A 219 -21.92 -21.70 1.86
C SER A 219 -22.62 -21.93 0.51
N GLY A 220 -23.94 -22.14 0.54
CA GLY A 220 -24.74 -22.34 -0.69
C GLY A 220 -24.59 -23.71 -1.34
N ARG A 221 -24.01 -24.68 -0.62
CA ARG A 221 -23.85 -26.08 -1.07
C ARG A 221 -24.90 -27.05 -0.53
N ASN A 222 -25.77 -26.60 0.39
CA ASN A 222 -26.81 -27.42 1.04
C ASN A 222 -26.29 -28.69 1.74
N TYR A 223 -25.07 -28.64 2.30
CA TYR A 223 -24.57 -29.76 3.09
C TYR A 223 -25.33 -29.88 4.41
N SER A 224 -25.69 -31.11 4.79
CA SER A 224 -26.36 -31.38 6.08
C SER A 224 -25.46 -31.15 7.29
N TRP A 225 -24.14 -31.19 7.11
CA TRP A 225 -23.14 -31.05 8.17
C TRP A 225 -22.61 -29.62 8.34
N TYR A 226 -22.97 -28.69 7.44
CA TYR A 226 -22.46 -27.31 7.48
C TYR A 226 -23.59 -26.29 7.54
N ASN A 227 -23.46 -25.34 8.48
CA ASN A 227 -24.31 -24.17 8.53
C ASN A 227 -23.78 -23.10 7.57
N SER A 228 -24.48 -22.84 6.45
CA SER A 228 -24.08 -21.80 5.47
C SER A 228 -24.06 -20.37 6.05
N LYS A 229 -24.60 -20.15 7.26
CA LYS A 229 -24.54 -18.86 7.95
C LYS A 229 -23.41 -18.76 8.97
N GLU A 230 -22.60 -19.80 9.16
CA GLU A 230 -21.52 -19.79 10.17
C GLU A 230 -20.55 -18.60 9.98
N PRO A 231 -20.04 -18.31 8.76
CA PRO A 231 -19.14 -17.17 8.56
C PRO A 231 -19.81 -15.83 8.86
N ILE A 232 -21.14 -15.74 8.66
CA ILE A 232 -21.92 -14.52 8.95
C ILE A 232 -22.08 -14.32 10.46
N ASN A 233 -22.37 -15.40 11.19
CA ASN A 233 -22.47 -15.36 12.64
C ASN A 233 -21.13 -15.00 13.29
N ASP A 234 -20.03 -15.60 12.81
CA ASP A 234 -18.69 -15.35 13.30
C ASP A 234 -18.23 -13.93 12.99
N ALA A 235 -18.49 -13.41 11.78
CA ALA A 235 -18.20 -12.03 11.43
C ALA A 235 -18.93 -11.02 12.33
N LYS A 236 -20.23 -11.25 12.60
CA LYS A 236 -21.00 -10.40 13.54
C LYS A 236 -20.44 -10.48 14.96
N SER A 237 -20.12 -11.69 15.42
CA SER A 237 -19.54 -11.93 16.74
C SER A 237 -18.22 -11.19 16.91
N TRP A 238 -17.33 -11.30 15.92
CA TRP A 238 -16.03 -10.66 15.94
C TRP A 238 -16.13 -9.13 15.91
N TYR A 239 -16.96 -8.61 15.00
CA TYR A 239 -17.16 -7.16 14.87
C TYR A 239 -17.82 -6.54 16.11
N ASN A 240 -18.69 -7.27 16.81
CA ASN A 240 -19.25 -6.82 18.09
C ASN A 240 -18.21 -6.64 19.19
N ARG A 241 -17.04 -7.27 19.05
CA ARG A 241 -15.88 -7.09 19.93
C ARG A 241 -14.88 -6.06 19.39
N ASN A 242 -15.29 -5.26 18.41
CA ASN A 242 -14.45 -4.34 17.63
C ASN A 242 -13.37 -5.02 16.77
N GLY A 243 -13.44 -6.34 16.58
CA GLY A 243 -12.56 -7.07 15.67
C GLY A 243 -12.91 -6.84 14.20
N ILE A 244 -12.00 -7.20 13.30
CA ILE A 244 -12.14 -7.00 11.85
C ILE A 244 -12.50 -8.32 11.16
N PRO A 245 -13.69 -8.44 10.53
CA PRO A 245 -14.00 -9.58 9.68
C PRO A 245 -13.30 -9.48 8.32
N ASN A 246 -12.54 -10.51 7.95
CA ASN A 246 -11.93 -10.69 6.63
C ASN A 246 -12.49 -11.97 6.00
N LEU A 247 -13.25 -11.83 4.93
CA LEU A 247 -13.92 -12.94 4.25
C LEU A 247 -13.29 -13.18 2.89
N MET A 248 -13.02 -14.45 2.61
CA MET A 248 -12.64 -14.96 1.30
C MET A 248 -13.60 -16.05 0.84
N TRP A 249 -13.32 -16.63 -0.32
CA TRP A 249 -14.16 -17.67 -0.88
C TRP A 249 -13.38 -18.68 -1.72
N HIS A 250 -13.12 -19.86 -1.16
CA HIS A 250 -12.75 -21.02 -1.98
C HIS A 250 -13.96 -21.51 -2.77
N TRP A 251 -14.17 -20.89 -3.93
CA TRP A 251 -15.37 -21.08 -4.74
C TRP A 251 -15.38 -22.46 -5.41
N ARG A 252 -16.08 -23.43 -4.79
CA ARG A 252 -16.29 -24.77 -5.37
C ARG A 252 -17.01 -24.70 -6.71
N ASP A 253 -16.76 -25.68 -7.59
CA ASP A 253 -17.31 -25.76 -8.95
C ASP A 253 -18.78 -25.26 -9.03
N PRO A 254 -19.02 -24.12 -9.72
CA PRO A 254 -20.33 -23.51 -9.80
C PRO A 254 -21.37 -24.45 -10.44
N SER A 255 -20.97 -25.30 -11.38
CA SER A 255 -21.88 -26.24 -12.06
C SER A 255 -22.41 -27.36 -11.16
N ARG A 256 -21.86 -27.50 -9.95
CA ARG A 256 -22.12 -28.60 -9.01
C ARG A 256 -21.70 -29.98 -9.55
N ALA A 257 -20.91 -30.04 -10.62
CA ALA A 257 -20.39 -31.30 -11.15
C ALA A 257 -19.36 -31.95 -10.22
N THR A 258 -18.64 -31.14 -9.43
CA THR A 258 -17.74 -31.61 -8.38
C THR A 258 -17.84 -30.68 -7.15
N GLU A 259 -17.18 -31.08 -6.07
CA GLU A 259 -16.96 -30.22 -4.91
C GLU A 259 -15.60 -29.51 -4.96
N GLU A 260 -14.85 -29.60 -6.05
CA GLU A 260 -13.50 -29.04 -6.15
C GLU A 260 -13.53 -27.55 -6.50
N PHE A 261 -12.64 -26.78 -5.89
CA PHE A 261 -12.27 -25.43 -6.34
C PHE A 261 -10.91 -25.44 -7.07
N TYR A 262 -10.10 -26.49 -6.87
CA TYR A 262 -8.88 -26.71 -7.62
C TYR A 262 -9.18 -27.08 -9.07
N ALA A 263 -8.45 -26.45 -9.99
CA ALA A 263 -8.43 -26.80 -11.39
C ALA A 263 -7.81 -28.19 -11.59
N ARG A 264 -8.35 -28.95 -12.54
CA ARG A 264 -7.78 -30.24 -12.91
C ARG A 264 -6.41 -30.07 -13.55
N ASN A 265 -5.40 -30.72 -12.99
CA ASN A 265 -4.06 -30.83 -13.56
C ASN A 265 -3.40 -32.14 -13.09
N SER A 266 -2.14 -32.36 -13.44
CA SER A 266 -1.40 -33.57 -13.06
C SER A 266 -1.27 -33.75 -11.54
N GLY A 267 -1.15 -32.68 -10.76
CA GLY A 267 -1.09 -32.70 -9.29
C GLY A 267 -2.46 -32.77 -8.61
N LYS A 268 -3.53 -32.41 -9.32
CA LYS A 268 -4.93 -32.47 -8.88
C LYS A 268 -5.81 -33.14 -9.94
N PRO A 269 -5.67 -34.47 -10.15
CA PRO A 269 -6.37 -35.18 -11.22
C PRO A 269 -7.89 -35.19 -11.05
N ASN A 270 -8.38 -35.05 -9.82
CA ASN A 270 -9.81 -34.96 -9.50
C ASN A 270 -10.36 -33.53 -9.57
N GLY A 271 -9.53 -32.52 -9.86
CA GLY A 271 -9.93 -31.12 -9.92
C GLY A 271 -11.05 -30.85 -10.93
N THR A 272 -11.72 -29.71 -10.75
CA THR A 272 -12.79 -29.27 -11.64
C THR A 272 -12.26 -28.89 -13.03
N VAL A 273 -13.10 -29.07 -14.06
CA VAL A 273 -12.90 -28.57 -15.43
C VAL A 273 -13.82 -27.40 -15.74
N PHE A 274 -14.39 -26.75 -14.72
CA PHE A 274 -15.21 -25.58 -14.90
C PHE A 274 -14.46 -24.50 -15.70
N ASP A 275 -15.08 -24.02 -16.77
CA ASP A 275 -14.43 -23.17 -17.76
C ASP A 275 -14.83 -21.71 -17.57
N ILE A 276 -13.95 -20.93 -16.93
CA ILE A 276 -14.16 -19.49 -16.71
C ILE A 276 -14.27 -18.68 -18.02
N SER A 277 -13.79 -19.19 -19.16
CA SER A 277 -13.91 -18.46 -20.44
C SER A 277 -15.37 -18.18 -20.84
N LYS A 278 -16.33 -18.86 -20.22
CA LYS A 278 -17.77 -18.66 -20.41
C LYS A 278 -18.33 -17.45 -19.67
N VAL A 279 -17.54 -16.71 -18.91
CA VAL A 279 -17.96 -15.51 -18.17
C VAL A 279 -18.54 -14.39 -19.08
N SER A 280 -18.20 -14.37 -20.36
CA SER A 280 -18.75 -13.41 -21.33
C SER A 280 -20.00 -13.93 -22.07
N ASP A 281 -20.37 -15.20 -21.91
CA ASP A 281 -21.55 -15.80 -22.55
C ASP A 281 -22.70 -15.90 -21.56
N GLN A 282 -23.51 -14.84 -21.49
CA GLN A 282 -24.65 -14.73 -20.56
C GLN A 282 -25.70 -15.84 -20.72
N ASN A 283 -25.74 -16.50 -21.88
CA ASN A 283 -26.70 -17.58 -22.14
C ASN A 283 -26.18 -18.94 -21.67
N SER A 284 -24.87 -19.08 -21.50
CA SER A 284 -24.24 -20.33 -21.08
C SER A 284 -24.70 -20.80 -19.68
N ALA A 285 -24.74 -22.11 -19.48
CA ALA A 285 -25.00 -22.69 -18.17
C ALA A 285 -23.92 -22.31 -17.15
N ALA A 286 -22.65 -22.21 -17.58
CA ALA A 286 -21.54 -21.80 -16.74
C ALA A 286 -21.69 -20.36 -16.22
N TYR A 287 -22.06 -19.41 -17.07
CA TYR A 287 -22.34 -18.03 -16.65
C TYR A 287 -23.47 -17.96 -15.62
N LYS A 288 -24.58 -18.64 -15.91
CA LYS A 288 -25.75 -18.68 -15.01
C LYS A 288 -25.40 -19.30 -13.66
N ALA A 289 -24.58 -20.34 -13.64
CA ALA A 289 -24.09 -20.97 -12.41
C ALA A 289 -23.18 -20.02 -11.61
N MET A 290 -22.24 -19.33 -12.28
CA MET A 290 -21.40 -18.32 -11.62
C MET A 290 -22.24 -17.19 -11.01
N LEU A 291 -23.20 -16.67 -11.77
CA LEU A 291 -24.07 -15.59 -11.33
C LEU A 291 -24.96 -16.00 -10.15
N ALA A 292 -25.50 -17.21 -10.18
CA ALA A 292 -26.34 -17.74 -9.10
C ALA A 292 -25.57 -17.86 -7.77
N ASP A 293 -24.32 -18.30 -7.82
CA ASP A 293 -23.47 -18.38 -6.62
C ASP A 293 -23.10 -16.98 -6.11
N ILE A 294 -22.75 -16.04 -7.02
CA ILE A 294 -22.51 -14.63 -6.65
C ILE A 294 -23.75 -14.04 -5.98
N ASP A 295 -24.95 -14.30 -6.51
CA ASP A 295 -26.20 -13.83 -5.94
C ASP A 295 -26.45 -14.41 -4.54
N TYR A 296 -26.18 -15.70 -4.34
CA TYR A 296 -26.32 -16.34 -3.04
C TYR A 296 -25.37 -15.74 -1.99
N ILE A 297 -24.09 -15.60 -2.32
CA ILE A 297 -23.10 -14.97 -1.43
C ILE A 297 -23.44 -13.50 -1.17
N SER A 298 -23.98 -12.79 -2.17
CA SER A 298 -24.41 -11.40 -2.02
C SER A 298 -25.51 -11.25 -0.96
N VAL A 299 -26.45 -12.20 -0.88
CA VAL A 299 -27.49 -12.19 0.17
C VAL A 299 -26.87 -12.36 1.56
N LEU A 300 -25.87 -13.22 1.72
CA LEU A 300 -25.17 -13.41 2.99
C LEU A 300 -24.39 -12.14 3.40
N LEU A 301 -23.66 -11.53 2.46
CA LEU A 301 -22.97 -10.26 2.69
C LEU A 301 -23.94 -9.10 2.95
N LYS A 302 -25.13 -9.12 2.34
CA LYS A 302 -26.19 -8.14 2.57
C LYS A 302 -26.72 -8.23 4.00
N GLU A 303 -26.82 -9.44 4.54
CA GLU A 303 -27.18 -9.64 5.94
C GLU A 303 -26.16 -8.96 6.88
N LEU A 304 -24.86 -9.01 6.58
CA LEU A 304 -23.84 -8.28 7.35
C LEU A 304 -24.03 -6.77 7.24
N GLN A 305 -24.29 -6.25 6.03
CA GLN A 305 -24.59 -4.83 5.84
C GLN A 305 -25.80 -4.37 6.65
N ASP A 306 -26.88 -5.15 6.65
CA ASP A 306 -28.11 -4.81 7.37
C ASP A 306 -27.92 -4.85 8.89
N HIS A 307 -26.85 -5.49 9.37
CA HIS A 307 -26.38 -5.47 10.76
C HIS A 307 -25.23 -4.48 11.00
N ASN A 308 -24.96 -3.58 10.04
CA ASN A 308 -23.90 -2.58 10.10
C ASN A 308 -22.50 -3.20 10.30
N VAL A 309 -22.24 -4.36 9.70
CA VAL A 309 -20.94 -5.04 9.77
C VAL A 309 -20.17 -4.79 8.47
N PRO A 310 -19.01 -4.10 8.51
CA PRO A 310 -18.11 -3.98 7.37
C PRO A 310 -17.29 -5.26 7.18
N VAL A 311 -16.87 -5.51 5.95
CA VAL A 311 -16.13 -6.72 5.57
C VAL A 311 -14.93 -6.36 4.71
N ILE A 312 -13.76 -6.84 5.09
CA ILE A 312 -12.65 -6.99 4.14
C ILE A 312 -13.00 -8.17 3.24
N TRP A 313 -13.25 -7.92 1.96
CA TRP A 313 -13.72 -8.91 0.99
C TRP A 313 -12.61 -9.25 0.00
N ARG A 314 -12.12 -10.49 0.05
CA ARG A 314 -11.01 -10.99 -0.77
C ARG A 314 -11.44 -12.18 -1.63
N PRO A 315 -12.23 -11.95 -2.70
CA PRO A 315 -12.67 -13.00 -3.61
C PRO A 315 -11.58 -13.36 -4.62
N LEU A 316 -11.75 -14.48 -5.32
CA LEU A 316 -10.94 -14.86 -6.51
C LEU A 316 -9.42 -14.77 -6.25
N HIS A 317 -8.99 -15.13 -5.04
CA HIS A 317 -7.60 -15.01 -4.60
C HIS A 317 -6.65 -15.94 -5.37
N GLU A 318 -5.36 -15.61 -5.36
CA GLU A 318 -4.27 -16.38 -5.99
C GLU A 318 -4.49 -16.71 -7.47
N ALA A 319 -5.25 -15.88 -8.18
CA ALA A 319 -5.73 -16.17 -9.52
C ALA A 319 -4.62 -16.51 -10.53
N ALA A 320 -3.53 -15.74 -10.53
CA ALA A 320 -2.43 -15.91 -11.46
C ALA A 320 -1.59 -17.18 -11.21
N GLY A 321 -1.76 -17.85 -10.07
CA GLY A 321 -1.19 -19.16 -9.81
C GLY A 321 -1.81 -20.27 -10.68
N GLY A 322 -3.04 -20.06 -11.17
CA GLY A 322 -3.70 -20.97 -12.10
C GLY A 322 -4.17 -22.31 -11.51
N TRP A 323 -3.97 -22.54 -10.21
CA TRP A 323 -4.40 -23.76 -9.52
C TRP A 323 -5.88 -23.76 -9.13
N PHE A 324 -6.53 -22.60 -9.09
CA PHE A 324 -7.98 -22.49 -8.92
C PHE A 324 -8.68 -22.28 -10.27
N TRP A 325 -9.92 -22.74 -10.40
CA TRP A 325 -10.62 -22.71 -11.69
C TRP A 325 -10.73 -21.30 -12.29
N TRP A 326 -10.83 -20.26 -11.43
CA TRP A 326 -10.89 -18.87 -11.86
C TRP A 326 -9.57 -18.33 -12.45
N GLY A 327 -8.45 -19.03 -12.21
CA GLY A 327 -7.14 -18.72 -12.77
C GLY A 327 -6.78 -19.46 -14.06
N THR A 328 -7.66 -20.32 -14.60
CA THR A 328 -7.21 -21.33 -15.60
C THR A 328 -7.15 -20.85 -17.05
N LYS A 329 -7.72 -19.70 -17.38
CA LYS A 329 -7.86 -19.20 -18.77
C LYS A 329 -7.19 -17.84 -18.99
N GLY A 330 -6.20 -17.52 -18.17
CA GLY A 330 -5.43 -16.30 -18.26
C GLY A 330 -6.15 -15.07 -17.70
N PRO A 331 -5.55 -13.89 -17.84
CA PRO A 331 -5.97 -12.66 -17.16
C PRO A 331 -7.33 -12.13 -17.60
N GLU A 332 -7.68 -12.20 -18.89
CA GLU A 332 -8.90 -11.55 -19.40
C GLU A 332 -10.20 -12.16 -18.83
N PRO A 333 -10.41 -13.49 -18.84
CA PRO A 333 -11.59 -14.07 -18.21
C PRO A 333 -11.67 -13.80 -16.70
N LEU A 334 -10.53 -13.77 -16.00
CA LEU A 334 -10.50 -13.42 -14.58
C LEU A 334 -10.98 -11.98 -14.37
N LYS A 335 -10.39 -11.00 -15.08
CA LYS A 335 -10.78 -9.59 -14.94
C LYS A 335 -12.26 -9.40 -15.23
N ALA A 336 -12.79 -10.08 -16.26
CA ALA A 336 -14.21 -10.08 -16.57
C ALA A 336 -15.05 -10.66 -15.42
N LEU A 337 -14.61 -11.73 -14.76
CA LEU A 337 -15.30 -12.32 -13.59
C LEU A 337 -15.23 -11.40 -12.36
N TRP A 338 -14.09 -10.78 -12.10
CA TRP A 338 -13.93 -9.81 -11.01
C TRP A 338 -14.90 -8.64 -11.19
N GLN A 339 -14.90 -8.04 -12.38
CA GLN A 339 -15.77 -6.92 -12.70
C GLN A 339 -17.25 -7.32 -12.71
N LEU A 340 -17.59 -8.53 -13.18
CA LEU A 340 -18.94 -9.08 -13.04
C LEU A 340 -19.35 -9.17 -11.57
N MET A 341 -18.50 -9.75 -10.71
CA MET A 341 -18.77 -9.89 -9.28
C MET A 341 -18.92 -8.52 -8.62
N TYR A 342 -18.01 -7.59 -8.86
CA TYR A 342 -18.09 -6.22 -8.36
C TYR A 342 -19.41 -5.56 -8.77
N ASN A 343 -19.73 -5.55 -10.07
CA ASN A 343 -20.94 -4.90 -10.56
C ASN A 343 -22.21 -5.57 -10.02
N ARG A 344 -22.22 -6.89 -9.89
CA ARG A 344 -23.35 -7.64 -9.35
C ARG A 344 -23.53 -7.37 -7.85
N MET A 345 -22.47 -7.44 -7.07
CA MET A 345 -22.51 -7.19 -5.62
C MET A 345 -22.81 -5.73 -5.29
N VAL A 346 -22.08 -4.81 -5.92
CA VAL A 346 -22.17 -3.37 -5.64
C VAL A 346 -23.41 -2.78 -6.32
N HIS A 347 -23.55 -2.86 -7.64
CA HIS A 347 -24.62 -2.12 -8.32
C HIS A 347 -25.97 -2.83 -8.28
N HIS A 348 -26.00 -4.16 -8.41
CA HIS A 348 -27.26 -4.91 -8.41
C HIS A 348 -27.77 -5.25 -7.01
N HIS A 349 -26.93 -5.79 -6.13
CA HIS A 349 -27.31 -6.15 -4.74
C HIS A 349 -27.18 -5.01 -3.72
N GLY A 350 -26.60 -3.87 -4.12
CA GLY A 350 -26.50 -2.70 -3.25
C GLY A 350 -25.55 -2.89 -2.06
N LEU A 351 -24.54 -3.75 -2.21
CA LEU A 351 -23.51 -3.96 -1.19
C LEU A 351 -22.56 -2.75 -1.14
N ARG A 352 -22.50 -2.12 0.03
CA ARG A 352 -21.79 -0.87 0.36
C ARG A 352 -20.86 -1.05 1.57
N ASN A 353 -20.88 -2.22 2.19
CA ASN A 353 -20.09 -2.56 3.39
C ASN A 353 -18.77 -3.30 3.07
N LEU A 354 -18.41 -3.46 1.79
CA LEU A 354 -17.26 -4.26 1.35
C LEU A 354 -16.03 -3.38 1.06
N ILE A 355 -14.87 -3.84 1.52
CA ILE A 355 -13.54 -3.33 1.18
C ILE A 355 -12.84 -4.38 0.32
N TRP A 356 -12.61 -4.10 -0.96
CA TRP A 356 -12.17 -5.07 -1.95
C TRP A 356 -10.65 -5.32 -1.93
N VAL A 357 -10.24 -6.58 -1.76
CA VAL A 357 -8.83 -6.97 -1.68
C VAL A 357 -8.43 -7.82 -2.88
N TRP A 358 -7.55 -7.31 -3.74
CA TRP A 358 -6.93 -8.07 -4.84
C TRP A 358 -5.72 -8.83 -4.33
N THR A 359 -5.70 -10.16 -4.44
CA THR A 359 -4.51 -10.96 -4.13
C THR A 359 -3.60 -11.04 -5.35
N ARG A 360 -2.38 -10.54 -5.19
CA ARG A 360 -1.34 -10.48 -6.20
C ARG A 360 -0.45 -11.72 -6.14
N GLU A 361 -0.11 -12.30 -7.30
CA GLU A 361 0.97 -13.28 -7.50
C GLU A 361 2.20 -12.71 -8.26
N PRO A 362 3.40 -13.33 -8.18
CA PRO A 362 4.58 -12.87 -8.91
C PRO A 362 4.37 -12.78 -10.42
N GLY A 363 4.64 -11.60 -11.00
CA GLY A 363 4.58 -11.36 -12.45
C GLY A 363 3.18 -11.32 -13.04
N ASP A 364 2.18 -10.91 -12.26
CA ASP A 364 0.77 -10.96 -12.62
C ASP A 364 0.16 -9.61 -13.05
N ASP A 365 0.96 -8.63 -13.49
CA ASP A 365 0.48 -7.28 -13.79
C ASP A 365 -0.73 -7.25 -14.75
N ALA A 366 -0.80 -8.18 -15.70
CA ALA A 366 -1.90 -8.31 -16.66
C ALA A 366 -3.24 -8.75 -16.03
N TRP A 367 -3.21 -9.33 -14.83
CA TRP A 367 -4.36 -9.87 -14.09
C TRP A 367 -5.07 -8.84 -13.21
N TYR A 368 -4.42 -7.69 -12.94
CA TYR A 368 -4.99 -6.66 -12.08
C TYR A 368 -6.35 -6.15 -12.62
N PRO A 369 -7.44 -6.22 -11.82
CA PRO A 369 -8.78 -5.86 -12.30
C PRO A 369 -9.01 -4.39 -12.67
N GLY A 370 -8.20 -3.49 -12.14
CA GLY A 370 -8.33 -2.02 -12.30
C GLY A 370 -8.42 -1.28 -10.97
N ASP A 371 -7.94 -0.04 -10.94
CA ASP A 371 -7.89 0.80 -9.73
C ASP A 371 -9.28 1.12 -9.15
N GLU A 372 -10.31 1.09 -10.00
CA GLU A 372 -11.71 1.34 -9.69
C GLU A 372 -12.45 0.15 -9.09
N TYR A 373 -11.81 -1.02 -8.98
CA TYR A 373 -12.42 -2.25 -8.46
C TYR A 373 -11.68 -2.84 -7.25
N VAL A 374 -10.64 -2.16 -6.76
CA VAL A 374 -9.74 -2.69 -5.71
C VAL A 374 -9.45 -1.60 -4.67
N ASP A 375 -9.63 -1.88 -3.38
CA ASP A 375 -9.28 -0.96 -2.29
C ASP A 375 -7.87 -1.22 -1.74
N ILE A 376 -7.51 -2.49 -1.61
CA ILE A 376 -6.28 -2.97 -0.95
C ILE A 376 -5.67 -4.10 -1.78
N VAL A 377 -4.35 -4.22 -1.74
CA VAL A 377 -3.62 -5.35 -2.37
C VAL A 377 -3.17 -6.32 -1.28
N GLY A 378 -3.53 -7.59 -1.45
CA GLY A 378 -3.05 -8.71 -0.66
C GLY A 378 -1.90 -9.44 -1.35
N ARG A 379 -0.99 -10.01 -0.56
CA ARG A 379 0.02 -10.96 -1.01
C ARG A 379 -0.03 -12.20 -0.12
N ASP A 380 -0.08 -13.37 -0.75
CA ASP A 380 -0.08 -14.65 -0.07
C ASP A 380 1.34 -15.25 -0.14
N ILE A 381 1.95 -15.57 1.02
CA ILE A 381 3.34 -16.02 1.10
C ILE A 381 3.47 -17.27 1.98
N TYR A 382 3.78 -18.39 1.34
CA TYR A 382 4.09 -19.66 2.02
C TYR A 382 5.57 -19.98 1.87
N LYS A 383 6.37 -19.57 2.87
CA LYS A 383 7.79 -19.88 3.02
C LYS A 383 8.06 -20.41 4.43
N ASP A 384 8.01 -21.72 4.59
CA ASP A 384 8.13 -22.39 5.89
C ASP A 384 9.40 -21.98 6.64
N GLY A 385 9.22 -21.45 7.86
CA GLY A 385 10.29 -21.00 8.75
C GLY A 385 10.95 -19.68 8.36
N ASP A 386 10.54 -19.04 7.26
CA ASP A 386 11.02 -17.71 6.88
C ASP A 386 10.24 -16.63 7.64
N HIS A 387 10.89 -16.05 8.66
CA HIS A 387 10.35 -14.95 9.46
C HIS A 387 10.97 -13.58 9.05
N SER A 388 11.50 -13.47 7.84
CA SER A 388 11.96 -12.18 7.31
C SER A 388 10.80 -11.19 7.14
N SER A 389 11.11 -9.90 7.13
CA SER A 389 10.11 -8.83 6.94
C SER A 389 9.43 -8.83 5.57
N HIS A 390 9.99 -9.57 4.61
CA HIS A 390 9.66 -9.49 3.19
C HIS A 390 9.67 -8.06 2.63
N ALA A 391 10.54 -7.18 3.16
CA ALA A 391 10.57 -5.75 2.82
C ALA A 391 10.75 -5.47 1.32
N ILE A 392 11.55 -6.27 0.60
CA ILE A 392 11.74 -6.08 -0.84
C ILE A 392 10.44 -6.36 -1.61
N GLU A 393 9.72 -7.43 -1.26
CA GLU A 393 8.41 -7.76 -1.84
C GLU A 393 7.41 -6.62 -1.55
N PHE A 394 7.31 -6.20 -0.29
CA PHE A 394 6.45 -5.09 0.12
C PHE A 394 6.73 -3.82 -0.71
N ASN A 395 8.00 -3.44 -0.82
CA ASN A 395 8.39 -2.21 -1.50
C ASN A 395 8.14 -2.28 -3.01
N ASN A 396 8.32 -3.45 -3.62
CA ASN A 396 8.02 -3.67 -5.04
C ASN A 396 6.52 -3.56 -5.31
N LEU A 397 5.68 -4.16 -4.46
CA LEU A 397 4.23 -3.99 -4.55
C LEU A 397 3.85 -2.51 -4.35
N ASN A 398 4.44 -1.85 -3.36
CA ASN A 398 4.15 -0.44 -3.09
C ASN A 398 4.49 0.44 -4.29
N ALA A 399 5.63 0.20 -4.94
CA ALA A 399 6.02 0.92 -6.15
C ALA A 399 5.10 0.60 -7.34
N LEU A 400 4.75 -0.67 -7.54
CA LEU A 400 3.89 -1.13 -8.64
C LEU A 400 2.53 -0.42 -8.63
N TYR A 401 1.93 -0.26 -7.45
CA TYR A 401 0.66 0.44 -7.27
C TYR A 401 0.83 1.94 -6.96
N GLY A 402 2.02 2.50 -7.22
CA GLY A 402 2.31 3.93 -7.07
C GLY A 402 2.10 4.48 -5.65
N GLY A 403 2.20 3.63 -4.63
CA GLY A 403 1.92 3.94 -3.24
C GLY A 403 0.46 4.28 -2.93
N LYS A 404 -0.47 3.99 -3.86
CA LYS A 404 -1.89 4.38 -3.75
C LYS A 404 -2.77 3.39 -2.99
N LYS A 405 -2.34 2.14 -2.88
CA LYS A 405 -3.08 1.08 -2.19
C LYS A 405 -2.32 0.67 -0.93
N MET A 406 -3.07 0.38 0.14
CA MET A 406 -2.48 -0.35 1.27
C MET A 406 -2.13 -1.78 0.81
N ILE A 407 -1.09 -2.34 1.39
CA ILE A 407 -0.60 -3.68 1.05
C ILE A 407 -0.60 -4.54 2.31
N ALA A 408 -1.08 -5.79 2.18
CA ALA A 408 -1.19 -6.71 3.30
C ALA A 408 -0.63 -8.09 2.97
N LEU A 409 -0.21 -8.80 4.02
CA LEU A 409 0.02 -10.23 3.98
C LEU A 409 -1.33 -10.93 4.18
N SER A 410 -2.06 -11.13 3.08
CA SER A 410 -3.43 -11.64 3.11
C SER A 410 -3.53 -13.10 3.53
N GLU A 411 -2.50 -13.89 3.24
CA GLU A 411 -2.23 -15.20 3.85
C GLU A 411 -0.72 -15.37 4.07
N VAL A 412 -0.35 -16.05 5.15
CA VAL A 412 1.02 -16.52 5.35
C VAL A 412 1.07 -17.92 5.93
N GLY A 413 2.15 -18.65 5.63
CA GLY A 413 2.57 -19.78 6.44
C GLY A 413 3.25 -19.29 7.72
N SER A 414 4.53 -18.93 7.58
CA SER A 414 5.31 -18.26 8.63
C SER A 414 5.12 -16.75 8.55
N PHE A 415 4.73 -16.11 9.66
CA PHE A 415 4.60 -14.65 9.68
C PHE A 415 5.95 -13.96 9.97
N PRO A 416 6.17 -12.73 9.50
CA PRO A 416 7.39 -11.99 9.78
C PRO A 416 7.63 -11.76 11.27
N ASP A 417 8.87 -11.91 11.73
CA ASP A 417 9.24 -11.44 13.07
C ASP A 417 9.06 -9.91 13.15
N VAL A 418 8.38 -9.46 14.21
CA VAL A 418 8.06 -8.05 14.42
C VAL A 418 9.29 -7.14 14.45
N ASP A 419 10.43 -7.63 14.96
CA ASP A 419 11.65 -6.82 15.01
C ASP A 419 12.17 -6.57 13.59
N ASN A 420 12.09 -7.57 12.71
CA ASN A 420 12.46 -7.42 11.30
C ASN A 420 11.52 -6.45 10.58
N LEU A 421 10.20 -6.49 10.87
CA LEU A 421 9.24 -5.54 10.30
C LEU A 421 9.60 -4.09 10.63
N VAL A 422 9.89 -3.82 11.91
CA VAL A 422 10.25 -2.47 12.39
C VAL A 422 11.61 -2.03 11.89
N GLN A 423 12.60 -2.93 11.93
CA GLN A 423 13.96 -2.67 11.47
C GLN A 423 13.97 -2.30 9.98
N ASP A 424 13.29 -3.08 9.15
CA ASP A 424 13.33 -2.91 7.69
C ASP A 424 12.28 -1.90 7.19
N GLY A 425 11.33 -1.50 8.05
CA GLY A 425 10.24 -0.60 7.69
C GLY A 425 9.26 -1.22 6.69
N ALA A 426 9.05 -2.54 6.77
CA ALA A 426 8.06 -3.26 5.97
C ALA A 426 6.66 -2.98 6.53
N ALA A 427 5.91 -2.11 5.85
CA ALA A 427 4.68 -1.52 6.37
C ALA A 427 3.44 -2.31 5.93
N TRP A 428 3.46 -3.65 6.10
CA TRP A 428 2.29 -4.49 5.85
C TRP A 428 1.12 -4.05 6.73
N SER A 429 -0.07 -3.90 6.16
CA SER A 429 -1.26 -3.45 6.88
C SER A 429 -1.71 -4.46 7.95
N TRP A 430 -1.71 -5.73 7.58
CA TRP A 430 -1.96 -6.86 8.48
C TRP A 430 -1.17 -8.08 8.01
N PHE A 431 -1.11 -9.08 8.88
CA PHE A 431 -0.71 -10.45 8.53
C PHE A 431 -1.79 -11.42 8.98
N MET A 432 -1.93 -12.54 8.28
CA MET A 432 -2.93 -13.54 8.62
C MET A 432 -2.39 -14.95 8.33
N PRO A 433 -1.84 -15.65 9.33
CA PRO A 433 -1.43 -17.03 9.16
C PRO A 433 -2.64 -17.90 8.86
N TRP A 434 -2.43 -18.91 8.03
CA TRP A 434 -3.48 -19.87 7.71
C TRP A 434 -3.86 -20.71 8.94
N TYR A 435 -5.01 -21.38 8.87
CA TYR A 435 -5.53 -22.16 9.99
C TYR A 435 -4.68 -23.43 10.26
N GLY A 436 -4.98 -24.12 11.36
CA GLY A 436 -4.35 -25.40 11.69
C GLY A 436 -2.86 -25.28 11.97
N ASN A 437 -2.04 -26.09 11.30
CA ASN A 437 -0.61 -26.16 11.60
C ASN A 437 0.14 -24.86 11.31
N TYR A 438 -0.27 -24.09 10.31
CA TYR A 438 0.34 -22.79 10.04
C TYR A 438 0.23 -21.85 11.26
N THR A 439 -0.87 -21.92 12.01
CA THR A 439 -1.01 -21.18 13.27
C THR A 439 -0.36 -21.88 14.46
N ARG A 440 -0.53 -23.21 14.59
CA ARG A 440 -0.30 -23.95 15.85
C ARG A 440 1.04 -24.67 15.94
N SER A 441 1.72 -24.90 14.81
CA SER A 441 2.96 -25.67 14.75
C SER A 441 4.19 -24.78 14.70
N SER A 442 5.21 -25.12 15.50
CA SER A 442 6.51 -24.46 15.50
C SER A 442 7.32 -24.64 14.21
N GLN A 443 6.90 -25.54 13.31
CA GLN A 443 7.44 -25.59 11.95
C GLN A 443 7.24 -24.26 11.23
N TYR A 444 6.09 -23.62 11.46
CA TYR A 444 5.73 -22.37 10.82
C TYR A 444 5.88 -21.20 11.77
N ASN A 445 5.27 -21.28 12.96
CA ASN A 445 5.25 -20.19 13.93
C ASN A 445 5.33 -20.77 15.35
N SER A 446 6.45 -20.55 16.04
CA SER A 446 6.61 -21.03 17.42
C SER A 446 5.72 -20.26 18.39
N LEU A 447 5.37 -20.87 19.53
CA LEU A 447 4.57 -20.19 20.55
C LEU A 447 5.32 -18.97 21.14
N ASP A 448 6.64 -19.05 21.27
CA ASP A 448 7.44 -17.91 21.75
C ASP A 448 7.42 -16.76 20.74
N LEU A 449 7.44 -17.07 19.43
CA LEU A 449 7.28 -16.05 18.40
C LEU A 449 5.89 -15.41 18.43
N TRP A 450 4.82 -16.19 18.64
CA TRP A 450 3.47 -15.63 18.82
C TRP A 450 3.39 -14.71 20.04
N LYS A 451 3.94 -15.12 21.18
CA LYS A 451 4.00 -14.29 22.40
C LYS A 451 4.78 -13.00 22.16
N LYS A 452 5.92 -13.08 21.46
CA LYS A 452 6.71 -11.91 21.05
C LYS A 452 5.88 -10.98 20.16
N MET A 453 5.26 -11.53 19.12
CA MET A 453 4.43 -10.78 18.16
C MET A 453 3.30 -10.03 18.88
N PHE A 454 2.52 -10.71 19.73
CA PHE A 454 1.38 -10.12 20.44
C PHE A 454 1.74 -9.20 21.60
N ALA A 455 2.97 -9.25 22.10
CA ALA A 455 3.44 -8.36 23.17
C ALA A 455 4.08 -7.07 22.62
N HIS A 456 4.35 -6.98 21.33
CA HIS A 456 5.11 -5.89 20.75
C HIS A 456 4.21 -4.70 20.38
N ASP A 457 4.57 -3.49 20.80
CA ASP A 457 3.77 -2.27 20.61
C ASP A 457 3.39 -1.98 19.15
N TYR A 458 4.19 -2.42 18.18
CA TYR A 458 3.89 -2.29 16.75
C TYR A 458 2.69 -3.13 16.28
N VAL A 459 2.27 -4.14 17.05
CA VAL A 459 1.22 -5.08 16.66
C VAL A 459 -0.08 -4.74 17.38
N ILE A 460 -1.17 -4.55 16.63
CA ILE A 460 -2.49 -4.35 17.20
C ILE A 460 -3.16 -5.70 17.45
N THR A 461 -3.53 -5.95 18.70
CA THR A 461 -4.33 -7.11 19.13
C THR A 461 -5.79 -6.71 19.40
N LEU A 462 -6.69 -7.68 19.59
CA LEU A 462 -8.13 -7.40 19.76
C LEU A 462 -8.43 -6.46 20.92
N ASP A 463 -7.71 -6.59 22.04
CA ASP A 463 -7.93 -5.73 23.22
C ASP A 463 -7.40 -4.29 23.05
N GLU A 464 -6.66 -4.03 21.99
CA GLU A 464 -6.17 -2.70 21.61
C GLU A 464 -7.02 -2.06 20.50
N MET A 465 -8.03 -2.79 19.98
CA MET A 465 -8.92 -2.27 18.97
C MET A 465 -9.75 -1.10 19.51
N PRO A 466 -9.87 0.02 18.76
CA PRO A 466 -10.70 1.14 19.18
C PRO A 466 -12.19 0.78 19.06
N ALA A 467 -13.07 1.70 19.45
CA ALA A 467 -14.49 1.63 19.10
C ALA A 467 -14.66 1.77 17.57
N LEU A 468 -14.49 0.66 16.85
CA LEU A 468 -14.37 0.62 15.39
C LEU A 468 -15.66 1.12 14.70
N LYS A 469 -16.82 0.84 15.31
CA LYS A 469 -18.15 1.26 14.85
C LYS A 469 -18.30 2.78 14.71
N THR A 470 -17.57 3.54 15.52
CA THR A 470 -17.62 5.01 15.53
C THR A 470 -16.26 5.61 15.20
N TYR A 471 -15.36 4.83 14.59
CA TYR A 471 -14.01 5.30 14.31
C TYR A 471 -14.08 6.44 13.30
N THR A 472 -13.58 7.60 13.74
CA THR A 472 -13.42 8.76 12.89
C THR A 472 -11.94 9.04 12.79
N ARG A 473 -11.47 9.20 11.55
CA ARG A 473 -10.11 9.65 11.31
C ARG A 473 -9.95 11.04 11.92
N PRO A 474 -9.01 11.27 12.84
CA PRO A 474 -8.67 12.62 13.26
C PRO A 474 -8.32 13.39 11.99
N VAL A 475 -9.06 14.46 11.69
CA VAL A 475 -8.78 15.29 10.50
C VAL A 475 -7.38 15.83 10.66
N THR A 476 -6.43 15.16 10.02
CA THR A 476 -5.07 15.63 9.91
C THR A 476 -5.12 16.62 8.76
N THR A 477 -5.51 17.87 9.03
CA THR A 477 -5.23 18.96 8.11
C THR A 477 -3.73 18.87 7.81
N GLY A 478 -3.39 18.63 6.54
CA GLY A 478 -2.08 18.16 6.12
C GLY A 478 -0.93 18.94 6.73
N SER A 479 0.19 18.23 6.98
CA SER A 479 1.50 18.73 7.37
C SER A 479 1.52 20.13 7.98
N LYS A 480 1.65 20.19 9.31
CA LYS A 480 2.22 21.37 9.97
C LYS A 480 3.68 21.54 9.54
N ASP A 481 3.91 21.97 8.31
CA ASP A 481 5.06 22.84 8.07
C ASP A 481 4.81 24.09 8.90
N LYS A 482 5.80 24.45 9.71
CA LYS A 482 5.78 25.61 10.60
C LYS A 482 5.59 26.92 9.82
N MET A 483 4.38 27.20 9.36
CA MET A 483 3.93 28.54 9.01
C MET A 483 2.87 28.96 10.03
N ALA A 484 2.96 30.23 10.42
CA ALA A 484 2.26 30.89 11.51
C ALA A 484 0.80 30.47 11.69
N GLU A 485 0.37 30.35 12.96
CA GLU A 485 -1.00 30.25 13.49
C GLU A 485 -2.04 29.49 12.61
N PRO A 486 -2.67 28.40 13.11
CA PRO A 486 -3.65 27.66 12.33
C PRO A 486 -4.73 28.59 11.77
N ALA A 487 -5.08 28.41 10.49
CA ALA A 487 -6.14 29.19 9.88
C ALA A 487 -7.46 28.98 10.65
N THR A 488 -8.14 30.08 10.96
CA THR A 488 -9.40 30.13 11.73
C THR A 488 -10.64 30.19 10.82
N PHE A 489 -10.45 30.03 9.51
CA PHE A 489 -11.48 29.89 8.49
C PHE A 489 -11.35 28.51 7.82
N GLU A 490 -12.46 28.02 7.29
CA GLU A 490 -12.57 26.75 6.58
C GLU A 490 -12.68 26.98 5.07
N ALA A 491 -12.18 26.00 4.31
CA ALA A 491 -12.22 26.01 2.85
C ALA A 491 -12.62 24.62 2.33
N TYR A 492 -13.64 24.55 1.46
CA TYR A 492 -14.15 23.29 0.93
C TYR A 492 -14.65 23.39 -0.52
N PRO A 493 -14.33 22.42 -1.40
CA PRO A 493 -13.25 21.44 -1.23
C PRO A 493 -11.88 22.12 -1.39
N THR A 494 -10.79 21.51 -0.90
CA THR A 494 -9.42 22.03 -1.12
C THR A 494 -8.75 21.45 -2.36
N LYS A 495 -9.35 20.44 -3.00
CA LYS A 495 -9.13 20.07 -4.41
C LYS A 495 -10.34 20.55 -5.20
N ILE A 496 -10.15 21.49 -6.12
CA ILE A 496 -11.24 22.20 -6.80
C ILE A 496 -11.11 22.07 -8.31
N VAL A 497 -12.26 21.98 -8.98
CA VAL A 497 -12.35 22.30 -10.41
C VAL A 497 -12.48 23.81 -10.53
N ASP A 498 -13.64 24.45 -10.29
CA ASP A 498 -13.73 25.91 -10.49
C ASP A 498 -14.19 26.71 -9.27
N LYS A 499 -14.56 26.05 -8.18
CA LYS A 499 -15.22 26.72 -7.06
C LYS A 499 -14.62 26.27 -5.73
N LEU A 500 -14.27 27.25 -4.92
CA LEU A 500 -13.84 27.09 -3.53
C LEU A 500 -14.86 27.77 -2.63
N MET A 501 -15.49 27.02 -1.73
CA MET A 501 -16.31 27.63 -0.67
C MET A 501 -15.42 27.99 0.51
N LEU A 502 -15.58 29.19 1.05
CA LEU A 502 -14.93 29.67 2.26
C LEU A 502 -15.98 29.97 3.32
N SER A 503 -15.71 29.59 4.56
CA SER A 503 -16.55 29.89 5.72
C SER A 503 -15.70 30.25 6.94
N SER A 504 -16.17 31.16 7.80
CA SER A 504 -15.49 31.57 9.02
C SER A 504 -16.49 32.01 10.08
N GLN A 505 -16.08 31.96 11.36
CA GLN A 505 -16.83 32.55 12.47
C GLN A 505 -16.75 34.09 12.49
N ARG A 506 -15.84 34.68 11.72
CA ARG A 506 -15.63 36.13 11.59
C ARG A 506 -15.80 36.57 10.13
N ASN A 507 -15.93 37.89 9.93
CA ASN A 507 -16.03 38.46 8.59
C ASN A 507 -14.77 38.14 7.77
N LEU A 508 -14.93 37.58 6.57
CA LEU A 508 -13.81 37.15 5.72
C LEU A 508 -12.99 38.33 5.18
N GLY A 509 -13.59 39.50 4.98
CA GLY A 509 -12.85 40.69 4.54
C GLY A 509 -12.14 40.49 3.20
N ASN A 510 -10.86 40.84 3.12
CA ASN A 510 -10.11 40.90 1.87
C ASN A 510 -9.33 39.62 1.55
N ILE A 511 -9.95 38.70 0.83
CA ILE A 511 -9.39 37.38 0.49
C ILE A 511 -8.38 37.52 -0.64
N LYS A 512 -7.18 36.96 -0.46
CA LYS A 512 -6.09 37.00 -1.46
C LYS A 512 -5.70 35.60 -1.90
N ILE A 513 -5.45 35.41 -3.19
CA ILE A 513 -5.02 34.14 -3.76
C ILE A 513 -3.68 34.33 -4.44
N TYR A 514 -2.69 33.51 -4.05
CA TYR A 514 -1.36 33.49 -4.64
C TYR A 514 -1.09 32.17 -5.35
N ASN A 515 -0.29 32.19 -6.41
CA ASN A 515 0.28 30.96 -6.99
C ASN A 515 1.53 30.50 -6.22
N LEU A 516 2.11 29.35 -6.59
CA LEU A 516 3.34 28.82 -5.96
C LEU A 516 4.58 29.71 -6.12
N LEU A 517 4.59 30.65 -7.07
CA LEU A 517 5.66 31.63 -7.23
C LEU A 517 5.49 32.83 -6.29
N GLY A 518 4.46 32.83 -5.44
CA GLY A 518 4.13 33.93 -4.53
C GLY A 518 3.46 35.13 -5.22
N GLN A 519 3.04 34.99 -6.47
CA GLN A 519 2.37 36.07 -7.20
C GLN A 519 0.90 36.12 -6.83
N LEU A 520 0.39 37.31 -6.50
CA LEU A 520 -1.04 37.54 -6.27
C LEU A 520 -1.79 37.38 -7.60
N VAL A 521 -2.63 36.35 -7.69
CA VAL A 521 -3.41 36.03 -8.90
C VAL A 521 -4.86 36.48 -8.81
N LYS A 522 -5.39 36.67 -7.59
CA LYS A 522 -6.74 37.22 -7.37
C LYS A 522 -6.89 37.81 -5.98
N GLU A 523 -7.73 38.82 -5.88
CA GLU A 523 -8.13 39.47 -4.65
C GLU A 523 -9.65 39.71 -4.69
N GLN A 524 -10.33 39.43 -3.58
CA GLN A 524 -11.79 39.55 -3.47
C GLN A 524 -12.18 40.02 -2.07
N PHE A 525 -12.87 41.15 -2.00
CA PHE A 525 -13.46 41.63 -0.75
C PHE A 525 -14.83 41.01 -0.52
N VAL A 526 -15.06 40.51 0.69
CA VAL A 526 -16.30 39.87 1.13
C VAL A 526 -16.75 40.50 2.44
N GLN A 527 -17.98 41.02 2.46
CA GLN A 527 -18.65 41.41 3.69
C GLN A 527 -19.57 40.27 4.13
N GLY A 528 -19.04 39.35 4.93
CA GLY A 528 -19.79 38.17 5.36
C GLY A 528 -18.89 37.08 5.93
N THR A 529 -19.52 36.06 6.49
CA THR A 529 -18.85 34.89 7.11
C THR A 529 -18.69 33.72 6.13
N SER A 530 -19.25 33.80 4.93
CA SER A 530 -19.05 32.78 3.89
C SER A 530 -19.04 33.39 2.48
N THR A 531 -18.36 32.73 1.55
CA THR A 531 -18.36 33.09 0.13
C THR A 531 -18.02 31.88 -0.73
N VAL A 532 -18.30 31.98 -2.03
CA VAL A 532 -17.69 31.12 -3.04
C VAL A 532 -16.67 31.94 -3.83
N VAL A 533 -15.46 31.43 -3.94
CA VAL A 533 -14.38 32.01 -4.76
C VAL A 533 -14.24 31.18 -6.03
N SER A 534 -14.40 31.83 -7.18
CA SER A 534 -14.22 31.18 -8.48
C SER A 534 -12.73 31.10 -8.86
N PHE A 535 -12.30 29.92 -9.29
CA PHE A 535 -11.02 29.58 -9.90
C PHE A 535 -11.18 29.27 -11.40
N ALA A 536 -12.34 29.56 -11.99
CA ALA A 536 -12.53 29.39 -13.43
C ALA A 536 -11.46 30.18 -14.22
N GLY A 537 -10.79 29.49 -15.14
CA GLY A 537 -9.71 30.06 -15.95
C GLY A 537 -8.33 30.08 -15.29
N PHE A 538 -8.20 29.60 -14.05
CA PHE A 538 -6.88 29.42 -13.41
C PHE A 538 -6.23 28.15 -13.97
N PRO A 539 -4.92 28.17 -14.29
CA PRO A 539 -4.18 26.95 -14.61
C PRO A 539 -4.24 25.93 -13.48
N SER A 540 -4.22 24.64 -13.82
CA SER A 540 -4.05 23.55 -12.86
C SER A 540 -2.77 23.77 -12.05
N GLY A 541 -2.84 23.58 -10.74
CA GLY A 541 -1.72 23.87 -9.86
C GLY A 541 -2.13 24.16 -8.42
N VAL A 542 -1.14 24.54 -7.62
CA VAL A 542 -1.35 24.85 -6.20
C VAL A 542 -1.46 26.35 -6.00
N TYR A 543 -2.43 26.74 -5.18
CA TYR A 543 -2.69 28.12 -4.78
C TYR A 543 -2.70 28.25 -3.26
N LEU A 544 -2.33 29.43 -2.78
CA LEU A 544 -2.44 29.82 -1.37
C LEU A 544 -3.57 30.83 -1.24
N VAL A 545 -4.54 30.53 -0.39
CA VAL A 545 -5.69 31.41 -0.09
C VAL A 545 -5.47 32.02 1.28
N GLU A 546 -5.25 33.32 1.33
CA GLU A 546 -5.04 34.11 2.53
C GLU A 546 -6.32 34.87 2.89
N VAL A 547 -6.70 34.77 4.17
CA VAL A 547 -7.75 35.58 4.78
C VAL A 547 -7.08 36.42 5.89
N PRO A 548 -7.02 37.76 5.76
CA PRO A 548 -6.30 38.62 6.68
C PRO A 548 -6.72 38.40 8.13
N GLN A 549 -5.73 38.31 9.02
CA GLN A 549 -5.91 38.06 10.47
C GLN A 549 -6.58 36.72 10.81
N GLN A 550 -6.84 35.86 9.82
CA GLN A 550 -7.47 34.56 10.00
C GLN A 550 -6.62 33.41 9.47
N GLY A 551 -5.62 33.66 8.63
CA GLY A 551 -4.57 32.70 8.25
C GLY A 551 -4.51 32.45 6.75
N THR A 552 -3.80 31.38 6.36
CA THR A 552 -3.60 30.98 4.96
C THR A 552 -3.82 29.48 4.79
N LEU A 553 -4.49 29.07 3.72
CA LEU A 553 -4.74 27.67 3.37
C LEU A 553 -4.25 27.33 1.96
N LYS A 554 -3.80 26.08 1.78
CA LYS A 554 -3.42 25.54 0.47
C LYS A 554 -4.63 24.95 -0.25
N VAL A 555 -4.77 25.28 -1.53
CA VAL A 555 -5.82 24.79 -2.43
C VAL A 555 -5.19 24.25 -3.71
N ILE A 556 -5.69 23.14 -4.24
CA ILE A 556 -5.22 22.49 -5.46
C ILE A 556 -6.30 22.63 -6.52
N LYS A 557 -5.97 23.27 -7.64
CA LYS A 557 -6.79 23.36 -8.85
C LYS A 557 -6.45 22.19 -9.77
N GLU A 558 -7.46 21.39 -10.13
CA GLU A 558 -7.35 20.34 -11.15
C GLU A 558 -7.45 20.88 -12.57
#